data_AF-A0AAN9AC24-F1
#
_entry.id   AF-A0AAN9AC24-F1
#
_cell.length_a   1.000
_cell.length_b   1.000
_cell.length_c   1.000
_cell.angle_alpha   90.00
_cell.angle_beta   90.00
_cell.angle_gamma   90.00
#
_symmetry.space_group_name_H-M   'P 1'
#
loop_
_entity.id
_entity.type
_entity.pdbx_description
1 polymer ?
#
loop_
_entity_poly.entity_id
_entity_poly.type
_entity_poly.pdbx_seq_one_letter_code
_entity_poly.pdbx_strand_id
1 'polypeptide(L)'
;MAVKWRFKTLVLLLVLGLLIPGGVHCEDEEVSVTEESVENEEEEVEEVVYATPKMLPDAYLMETFDDATTMDTTWVRSQAKKEGVDDDIAKYDGLWSIEAAERLPLTGDRGLVLKSKAKHAAISAHLKKPFVFSNKPFIVQYEVNLQNGQECGGAYIKLLSVADSGRLDLKNFHDKTPYTIMFGPDKCGNDFKLHFIFRHVNPLTKEIEEKHAKRPKDKIEEPFKDKKPHLYTLIIRPDNSYEILLDHEVVNKGSLLEDFTPPVNPPKEIDDPEDFMPEDWDEREKIPDPEATKPDDWDEDAPIQTADPDAVKPKGWLDDEPEMIPDPSAEKPEDWDDEMDGEWEAALINNPICSEAPGCGEWKAPMIDNPNYKGKWRPEMIDNPNYRGKWKPRRIPNPDYYEDLEPYKMTSIDAVGIELWSMSDNILFDNIIITDSVSDAFQFAQDTYDLKVMKMERGQGGLIQRIISYSNKNPWLYAIYTLLVAIPVVLIFAFCCAESKDSKEDASAAEKKKTDEPTADDPIPDEDKEKTEGDEAAASEEEADKEQANDEEEEEEEEDAEDDAEEEDEKLDSEDTSTRTSPRLRKSRKD
;
A
#
# COMPACT_ATOMS: atom_id res chain seq x y z
N MET A 1 -51.43 -43.14 -15.91
CA MET A 1 -51.10 -41.84 -15.26
C MET A 1 -50.39 -42.09 -13.92
N ALA A 2 -49.11 -42.48 -13.92
CA ALA A 2 -48.41 -42.94 -12.69
C ALA A 2 -47.12 -42.16 -12.34
N VAL A 3 -46.58 -41.35 -13.25
CA VAL A 3 -45.27 -40.68 -13.08
C VAL A 3 -45.42 -39.29 -12.43
N LYS A 4 -46.36 -38.45 -12.89
CA LYS A 4 -46.55 -37.06 -12.42
C LYS A 4 -46.92 -36.91 -10.93
N TRP A 5 -47.25 -37.99 -10.22
CA TRP A 5 -47.46 -37.98 -8.76
C TRP A 5 -46.16 -38.15 -7.95
N ARG A 6 -45.10 -38.75 -8.53
CA ARG A 6 -43.83 -38.99 -7.83
C ARG A 6 -42.95 -37.75 -7.73
N PHE A 7 -42.92 -36.92 -8.77
CA PHE A 7 -42.13 -35.67 -8.73
C PHE A 7 -42.64 -34.70 -7.65
N LYS A 8 -43.97 -34.49 -7.56
CA LYS A 8 -44.56 -33.63 -6.53
C LYS A 8 -44.40 -34.17 -5.11
N THR A 9 -44.41 -35.49 -4.90
CA THR A 9 -44.21 -36.07 -3.56
C THR A 9 -42.75 -36.06 -3.12
N LEU A 10 -41.78 -36.19 -4.04
CA LEU A 10 -40.36 -36.03 -3.72
C LEU A 10 -40.02 -34.59 -3.31
N VAL A 11 -40.53 -33.60 -4.06
CA VAL A 11 -40.38 -32.17 -3.72
C VAL A 11 -41.06 -31.85 -2.37
N LEU A 12 -42.26 -32.39 -2.13
CA LEU A 12 -42.96 -32.17 -0.86
C LEU A 12 -42.21 -32.77 0.33
N LEU A 13 -41.56 -33.92 0.17
CA LEU A 13 -40.73 -34.54 1.22
C LEU A 13 -39.43 -33.77 1.48
N LEU A 14 -38.80 -33.21 0.46
CA LEU A 14 -37.64 -32.31 0.61
C LEU A 14 -38.00 -31.01 1.34
N VAL A 15 -39.19 -30.46 1.09
CA VAL A 15 -39.69 -29.26 1.79
C VAL A 15 -40.13 -29.58 3.23
N LEU A 16 -40.77 -30.73 3.49
CA LEU A 16 -41.11 -31.14 4.87
C LEU A 16 -39.87 -31.47 5.71
N GLY A 17 -38.79 -31.95 5.10
CA GLY A 17 -37.53 -32.23 5.80
C GLY A 17 -36.80 -30.99 6.35
N LEU A 18 -37.20 -29.79 5.91
CA LEU A 18 -36.62 -28.50 6.33
C LEU A 18 -37.51 -27.71 7.32
N LEU A 19 -38.66 -28.25 7.73
CA LEU A 19 -39.65 -27.55 8.57
C LEU A 19 -40.15 -28.41 9.75
N ILE A 20 -39.22 -28.90 10.58
CA ILE A 20 -39.53 -29.40 11.93
C ILE A 20 -38.45 -28.93 12.93
N PRO A 21 -38.78 -27.95 13.78
CA PRO A 21 -38.44 -28.05 15.19
C PRO A 21 -39.67 -27.85 16.09
N GLY A 22 -39.85 -28.75 17.07
CA GLY A 22 -40.84 -28.60 18.16
C GLY A 22 -42.28 -28.99 17.80
N GLY A 23 -43.01 -29.52 18.78
CA GLY A 23 -44.40 -29.98 18.57
C GLY A 23 -45.02 -30.80 19.71
N VAL A 24 -44.71 -30.48 20.97
CA VAL A 24 -45.38 -31.12 22.13
C VAL A 24 -46.50 -30.22 22.65
N HIS A 25 -47.68 -30.43 22.08
CA HIS A 25 -49.01 -30.33 22.68
C HIS A 25 -49.28 -29.21 23.73
N CYS A 26 -50.04 -28.19 23.32
CA CYS A 26 -50.95 -27.42 24.19
C CYS A 26 -52.38 -27.55 23.64
N GLU A 27 -53.37 -27.37 24.52
CA GLU A 27 -54.81 -27.37 24.20
C GLU A 27 -55.32 -25.95 23.88
N ASP A 28 -56.52 -25.86 23.28
CA ASP A 28 -57.09 -24.63 22.71
C ASP A 28 -57.65 -23.62 23.75
N GLU A 29 -57.48 -22.31 23.50
CA GLU A 29 -58.59 -21.34 23.46
C GLU A 29 -58.19 -19.99 22.81
N GLU A 30 -59.18 -19.16 22.43
CA GLU A 30 -59.01 -17.96 21.59
C GLU A 30 -58.62 -16.68 22.36
N VAL A 31 -57.66 -15.89 21.85
CA VAL A 31 -57.57 -14.43 22.09
C VAL A 31 -57.19 -13.70 20.79
N SER A 32 -57.70 -12.48 20.62
CA SER A 32 -57.56 -11.63 19.44
C SER A 32 -56.15 -11.04 19.22
N VAL A 33 -55.80 -10.81 17.95
CA VAL A 33 -54.60 -10.07 17.53
C VAL A 33 -54.59 -8.63 18.07
N THR A 34 -53.47 -8.25 18.67
CA THR A 34 -53.01 -6.86 18.81
C THR A 34 -51.55 -6.78 18.39
N GLU A 35 -51.16 -5.71 17.71
CA GLU A 35 -49.78 -5.48 17.28
C GLU A 35 -48.92 -5.09 18.50
N GLU A 36 -47.94 -5.91 18.85
CA GLU A 36 -46.88 -5.55 19.79
C GLU A 36 -45.52 -5.88 19.15
N SER A 37 -44.49 -5.13 19.55
CA SER A 37 -43.20 -5.09 18.86
C SER A 37 -42.42 -6.40 18.98
N VAL A 38 -41.93 -6.90 17.84
CA VAL A 38 -40.78 -7.80 17.83
C VAL A 38 -39.56 -6.99 18.25
N GLU A 39 -39.19 -7.08 19.52
CA GLU A 39 -37.87 -6.66 19.97
C GLU A 39 -36.82 -7.59 19.35
N ASN A 40 -35.69 -7.02 18.90
CA ASN A 40 -34.58 -7.84 18.44
C ASN A 40 -33.94 -8.51 19.67
N GLU A 41 -34.08 -9.83 19.80
CA GLU A 41 -33.16 -10.63 20.60
C GLU A 41 -31.79 -10.63 19.91
N GLU A 42 -30.99 -9.59 20.18
CA GLU A 42 -29.55 -9.61 19.90
C GLU A 42 -28.94 -10.71 20.78
N GLU A 43 -28.52 -11.83 20.18
CA GLU A 43 -27.87 -12.93 20.91
C GLU A 43 -26.65 -12.38 21.66
N GLU A 44 -26.67 -12.40 23.00
CA GLU A 44 -25.56 -11.96 23.85
C GLU A 44 -24.29 -12.76 23.53
N VAL A 45 -23.42 -12.19 22.71
CA VAL A 45 -22.09 -12.73 22.44
C VAL A 45 -21.31 -12.68 23.75
N GLU A 46 -20.94 -13.84 24.30
CA GLU A 46 -20.17 -13.97 25.55
C GLU A 46 -19.04 -12.92 25.60
N GLU A 47 -19.23 -11.89 26.44
CA GLU A 47 -18.29 -10.77 26.50
C GLU A 47 -16.91 -11.26 26.89
N VAL A 48 -15.89 -10.85 26.13
CA VAL A 48 -14.49 -11.03 26.53
C VAL A 48 -14.25 -10.12 27.74
N VAL A 49 -14.31 -10.70 28.93
CA VAL A 49 -14.13 -9.99 30.20
C VAL A 49 -12.67 -9.57 30.33
N TYR A 50 -12.41 -8.29 30.06
CA TYR A 50 -11.16 -7.64 30.39
C TYR A 50 -11.07 -7.33 31.89
N ALA A 51 -9.86 -7.34 32.43
CA ALA A 51 -9.57 -6.90 33.79
C ALA A 51 -8.14 -6.35 33.85
N THR A 52 -7.98 -5.12 34.32
CA THR A 52 -6.69 -4.41 34.46
C THR A 52 -5.56 -5.34 34.92
N PRO A 53 -4.53 -5.56 34.07
CA PRO A 53 -3.38 -6.40 34.40
C PRO A 53 -2.68 -5.94 35.68
N LYS A 54 -2.18 -6.91 36.46
CA LYS A 54 -1.52 -6.60 37.73
C LYS A 54 -0.17 -5.94 37.48
N MET A 55 0.03 -4.75 38.05
CA MET A 55 1.30 -4.02 38.00
C MET A 55 2.52 -4.92 38.26
N LEU A 56 3.32 -5.14 37.21
CA LEU A 56 4.58 -5.85 37.30
C LEU A 56 5.57 -5.02 38.14
N PRO A 57 6.22 -5.59 39.17
CA PRO A 57 7.12 -4.86 40.05
C PRO A 57 8.48 -4.58 39.39
N ASP A 58 8.92 -5.45 38.49
CA ASP A 58 10.20 -5.34 37.80
C ASP A 58 10.12 -4.53 36.49
N ALA A 59 8.93 -4.29 35.93
CA ALA A 59 8.74 -3.40 34.79
C ALA A 59 9.15 -1.96 35.13
N TYR A 60 9.88 -1.31 34.23
CA TYR A 60 10.41 0.05 34.34
C TYR A 60 9.30 1.08 34.09
N LEU A 61 8.41 0.79 33.15
CA LEU A 61 7.13 1.44 32.92
C LEU A 61 6.10 0.36 32.59
N MET A 62 4.84 0.58 32.97
CA MET A 62 3.69 -0.23 32.60
C MET A 62 2.47 0.68 32.76
N GLU A 63 1.76 0.92 31.67
CA GLU A 63 0.64 1.86 31.57
C GLU A 63 -0.48 1.23 30.73
N THR A 64 -1.71 1.26 31.24
CA THR A 64 -2.92 0.69 30.61
C THR A 64 -4.06 1.72 30.50
N PHE A 65 -3.84 2.96 30.96
CA PHE A 65 -4.79 4.09 30.93
C PHE A 65 -6.23 3.85 31.47
N ASP A 66 -6.55 2.67 32.02
CA ASP A 66 -7.87 2.30 32.58
C ASP A 66 -8.39 3.35 33.58
N ASP A 67 -7.49 3.86 34.43
CA ASP A 67 -7.79 4.95 35.37
C ASP A 67 -7.51 6.32 34.72
N ALA A 68 -8.57 7.08 34.47
CA ALA A 68 -8.51 8.41 33.89
C ALA A 68 -7.69 9.42 34.71
N THR A 69 -7.46 9.20 36.01
CA THR A 69 -6.63 10.07 36.85
C THR A 69 -5.12 9.93 36.58
N THR A 70 -4.72 8.90 35.85
CA THR A 70 -3.31 8.67 35.46
C THR A 70 -2.79 9.75 34.52
N MET A 71 -3.67 10.35 33.70
CA MET A 71 -3.33 11.48 32.82
C MET A 71 -2.90 12.74 33.60
N ASP A 72 -3.51 13.03 34.74
CA ASP A 72 -3.21 14.24 35.54
C ASP A 72 -2.04 14.04 36.53
N THR A 73 -1.60 12.78 36.73
CA THR A 73 -0.67 12.40 37.81
C THR A 73 0.65 11.82 37.31
N THR A 74 0.64 11.06 36.21
CA THR A 74 1.81 10.37 35.66
C THR A 74 2.29 11.00 34.35
N TRP A 75 1.36 11.45 33.51
CA TRP A 75 1.66 12.06 32.22
C TRP A 75 1.71 13.60 32.30
N VAL A 76 2.69 14.18 31.62
CA VAL A 76 2.94 15.61 31.57
C VAL A 76 2.82 16.06 30.11
N ARG A 77 1.84 16.92 29.84
CA ARG A 77 1.71 17.63 28.56
C ARG A 77 2.79 18.70 28.48
N SER A 78 3.43 18.83 27.32
CA SER A 78 4.42 19.88 27.11
C SER A 78 3.79 21.28 27.13
N GLN A 79 4.58 22.27 27.49
CA GLN A 79 4.29 23.70 27.40
C GLN A 79 5.33 24.43 26.52
N ALA A 80 6.20 23.67 25.85
CA ALA A 80 7.22 24.19 24.95
C ALA A 80 6.63 24.77 23.65
N LYS A 81 7.51 25.43 22.88
CA LYS A 81 7.32 25.63 21.44
C LYS A 81 8.42 24.89 20.68
N LYS A 82 8.09 24.44 19.48
CA LYS A 82 9.05 24.07 18.43
C LYS A 82 9.73 25.33 17.89
N GLU A 83 11.01 25.25 17.58
CA GLU A 83 11.76 26.37 16.99
C GLU A 83 11.83 26.21 15.46
N GLY A 84 11.74 27.33 14.72
CA GLY A 84 11.84 27.30 13.25
C GLY A 84 10.56 26.92 12.50
N VAL A 85 9.39 27.06 13.15
CA VAL A 85 8.05 26.91 12.57
C VAL A 85 7.24 28.16 12.92
N ASP A 86 6.25 28.52 12.11
CA ASP A 86 5.38 29.67 12.34
C ASP A 86 4.74 29.66 13.73
N ASP A 87 4.63 30.84 14.33
CA ASP A 87 4.36 31.00 15.77
C ASP A 87 3.00 30.43 16.21
N ASP A 88 2.08 30.19 15.26
CA ASP A 88 0.77 29.56 15.46
C ASP A 88 0.76 28.03 15.36
N ILE A 89 1.67 27.43 14.58
CA ILE A 89 1.86 25.97 14.48
C ILE A 89 2.94 25.47 15.46
N ALA A 90 3.87 26.34 15.85
CA ALA A 90 4.99 26.05 16.73
C ALA A 90 4.61 25.59 18.16
N LYS A 91 3.36 25.76 18.60
CA LYS A 91 2.92 25.40 19.96
C LYS A 91 2.52 23.92 20.00
N TYR A 92 2.99 23.17 21.01
CA TYR A 92 2.52 21.78 21.24
C TYR A 92 1.12 21.78 21.90
N ASP A 93 0.11 22.25 21.17
CA ASP A 93 -1.25 22.47 21.67
C ASP A 93 -2.24 21.32 21.39
N GLY A 94 -1.71 20.18 20.95
CA GLY A 94 -2.47 18.96 20.67
C GLY A 94 -3.34 18.48 21.84
N LEU A 95 -4.56 18.04 21.51
CA LEU A 95 -5.58 17.65 22.47
C LEU A 95 -5.52 16.14 22.74
N TRP A 96 -5.15 15.79 23.97
CA TRP A 96 -5.17 14.43 24.48
C TRP A 96 -6.39 14.17 25.37
N SER A 97 -7.00 13.00 25.24
CA SER A 97 -8.04 12.45 26.13
C SER A 97 -7.75 10.97 26.47
N ILE A 98 -8.42 10.42 27.48
CA ILE A 98 -8.44 8.96 27.75
C ILE A 98 -9.83 8.45 27.39
N GLU A 99 -9.92 7.60 26.37
CA GLU A 99 -11.15 7.09 25.78
C GLU A 99 -10.99 5.62 25.37
N ALA A 100 -12.11 4.88 25.30
CA ALA A 100 -12.13 3.54 24.73
C ALA A 100 -12.14 3.62 23.18
N ALA A 101 -11.74 2.54 22.51
CA ALA A 101 -11.76 2.49 21.05
C ALA A 101 -13.18 2.64 20.47
N GLU A 102 -13.32 3.36 19.36
CA GLU A 102 -14.60 3.59 18.67
C GLU A 102 -15.18 2.31 18.03
N ARG A 103 -14.36 1.27 17.86
CA ARG A 103 -14.71 0.00 17.22
C ARG A 103 -14.44 -1.17 18.16
N LEU A 104 -15.50 -1.91 18.50
CA LEU A 104 -15.47 -3.13 19.33
C LEU A 104 -14.65 -3.02 20.64
N PRO A 105 -14.78 -1.93 21.44
CA PRO A 105 -13.99 -1.76 22.66
C PRO A 105 -14.18 -2.90 23.67
N LEU A 106 -13.12 -3.23 24.41
CA LEU A 106 -13.23 -4.07 25.60
C LEU A 106 -13.85 -3.25 26.75
N THR A 107 -14.65 -3.92 27.58
CA THR A 107 -15.42 -3.24 28.64
C THR A 107 -14.52 -2.92 29.83
N GLY A 108 -13.95 -1.72 29.85
CA GLY A 108 -13.04 -1.21 30.89
C GLY A 108 -11.70 -0.71 30.34
N ASP A 109 -11.28 -1.27 29.21
CA ASP A 109 -10.11 -0.91 28.40
C ASP A 109 -10.23 0.51 27.84
N ARG A 110 -9.14 1.28 27.91
CA ARG A 110 -9.06 2.68 27.48
C ARG A 110 -7.66 3.00 27.03
N GLY A 111 -7.51 3.79 25.96
CA GLY A 111 -6.21 4.30 25.53
C GLY A 111 -6.11 5.81 25.65
N LEU A 112 -4.87 6.31 25.50
CA LEU A 112 -4.53 7.72 25.33
C LEU A 112 -4.78 8.12 23.87
N VAL A 113 -5.82 8.95 23.65
CA VAL A 113 -6.26 9.34 22.30
C VAL A 113 -5.81 10.77 21.96
N LEU A 114 -5.21 10.92 20.78
CA LEU A 114 -4.93 12.21 20.14
C LEU A 114 -6.15 12.67 19.33
N LYS A 115 -6.82 13.72 19.78
CA LYS A 115 -8.05 14.27 19.17
C LYS A 115 -7.82 15.46 18.22
N SER A 116 -6.60 15.97 18.12
CA SER A 116 -6.29 17.18 17.34
C SER A 116 -5.73 16.86 15.96
N LYS A 117 -6.49 17.18 14.90
CA LYS A 117 -6.03 17.15 13.50
C LYS A 117 -5.06 18.32 13.22
N ALA A 118 -4.02 18.07 12.42
CA ALA A 118 -3.05 19.04 11.89
C ALA A 118 -2.38 19.92 12.97
N LYS A 119 -1.94 19.30 14.08
CA LYS A 119 -1.33 19.97 15.24
C LYS A 119 -0.13 19.20 15.79
N HIS A 120 0.82 19.94 16.35
CA HIS A 120 1.92 19.36 17.12
C HIS A 120 1.42 18.96 18.52
N ALA A 121 1.71 17.72 18.91
CA ALA A 121 1.25 17.14 20.18
C ALA A 121 2.43 16.50 20.92
N ALA A 122 2.69 16.97 22.15
CA ALA A 122 3.76 16.44 22.99
C ALA A 122 3.27 16.11 24.41
N ILE A 123 3.41 14.85 24.82
CA ILE A 123 3.09 14.35 26.16
C ILE A 123 4.13 13.31 26.59
N SER A 124 4.47 13.23 27.88
CA SER A 124 5.55 12.36 28.37
C SER A 124 5.37 11.91 29.83
N ALA A 125 6.00 10.81 30.21
CA ALA A 125 5.95 10.23 31.55
C ALA A 125 7.32 9.68 31.97
N HIS A 126 7.69 9.84 33.25
CA HIS A 126 8.93 9.24 33.78
C HIS A 126 8.78 7.73 33.99
N LEU A 127 9.87 6.99 33.78
CA LEU A 127 9.98 5.61 34.23
C LEU A 127 10.01 5.56 35.78
N LYS A 128 9.57 4.43 36.35
CA LYS A 128 9.65 4.14 37.81
C LYS A 128 11.10 4.14 38.33
N LYS A 129 12.03 3.77 37.44
CA LYS A 129 13.49 3.66 37.62
C LYS A 129 14.15 3.88 36.25
N PRO A 130 15.27 4.61 36.12
CA PRO A 130 15.95 4.74 34.83
C PRO A 130 16.43 3.38 34.28
N PHE A 131 16.38 3.22 32.96
CA PHE A 131 16.95 2.04 32.29
C PHE A 131 18.41 2.29 31.92
N VAL A 132 19.31 1.36 32.30
CA VAL A 132 20.76 1.46 32.07
C VAL A 132 21.21 0.28 31.21
N PHE A 133 21.55 0.58 29.95
CA PHE A 133 22.08 -0.40 29.01
C PHE A 133 23.38 -1.02 29.52
N SER A 134 23.34 -2.33 29.74
CA SER A 134 24.43 -3.07 30.38
C SER A 134 24.39 -4.54 29.99
N ASN A 135 23.93 -5.43 30.89
CA ASN A 135 23.96 -6.88 30.71
C ASN A 135 22.56 -7.53 30.66
N LYS A 136 21.51 -6.71 30.73
CA LYS A 136 20.10 -7.10 30.59
C LYS A 136 19.61 -6.66 29.21
N PRO A 137 18.71 -7.40 28.53
CA PRO A 137 18.06 -6.90 27.31
C PRO A 137 17.12 -5.74 27.64
N PHE A 138 16.78 -4.97 26.60
CA PHE A 138 15.79 -3.91 26.66
C PHE A 138 14.58 -4.33 25.81
N ILE A 139 13.39 -4.28 26.39
CA ILE A 139 12.13 -4.51 25.68
C ILE A 139 11.22 -3.30 25.90
N VAL A 140 10.71 -2.74 24.80
CA VAL A 140 9.58 -1.81 24.81
C VAL A 140 8.48 -2.35 23.90
N GLN A 141 7.25 -2.27 24.37
CA GLN A 141 6.07 -2.75 23.66
C GLN A 141 4.90 -1.79 23.92
N TYR A 142 4.11 -1.51 22.89
CA TYR A 142 2.90 -0.70 22.99
C TYR A 142 1.93 -0.96 21.84
N GLU A 143 0.66 -0.62 22.05
CA GLU A 143 -0.40 -0.72 21.05
C GLU A 143 -0.64 0.65 20.38
N VAL A 144 -0.91 0.64 19.07
CA VAL A 144 -1.41 1.80 18.32
C VAL A 144 -2.65 1.38 17.54
N ASN A 145 -3.73 2.15 17.66
CA ASN A 145 -4.94 2.01 16.85
C ASN A 145 -5.20 3.29 16.05
N LEU A 146 -5.06 3.18 14.73
CA LEU A 146 -5.27 4.26 13.78
C LEU A 146 -6.75 4.30 13.36
N GLN A 147 -7.62 4.69 14.28
CA GLN A 147 -9.08 4.51 14.18
C GLN A 147 -9.71 5.18 12.96
N ASN A 148 -9.22 6.36 12.57
CA ASN A 148 -9.64 7.05 11.35
C ASN A 148 -8.78 6.69 10.12
N GLY A 149 -7.68 5.95 10.29
CA GLY A 149 -6.63 5.74 9.29
C GLY A 149 -5.64 6.91 9.22
N GLN A 150 -4.42 6.63 8.78
CA GLN A 150 -3.34 7.63 8.71
C GLN A 150 -3.14 8.17 7.29
N GLU A 151 -3.19 9.49 7.11
CA GLU A 151 -2.85 10.17 5.84
C GLU A 151 -1.37 10.57 5.83
N CYS A 152 -0.97 11.46 6.75
CA CYS A 152 0.42 11.78 7.04
C CYS A 152 0.61 12.13 8.52
N GLY A 153 1.65 11.57 9.15
CA GLY A 153 2.03 11.77 10.54
C GLY A 153 2.42 10.48 11.24
N GLY A 154 3.18 10.62 12.33
CA GLY A 154 3.70 9.50 13.10
C GLY A 154 2.75 8.96 14.18
N ALA A 155 3.04 7.75 14.64
CA ALA A 155 2.57 7.20 15.91
C ALA A 155 3.69 6.44 16.64
N TYR A 156 4.90 7.01 16.61
CA TYR A 156 6.10 6.53 17.30
C TYR A 156 6.24 7.09 18.72
N ILE A 157 7.03 6.41 19.54
CA ILE A 157 7.46 6.85 20.88
C ILE A 157 8.95 7.23 20.87
N LYS A 158 9.32 8.25 21.64
CA LYS A 158 10.69 8.68 21.93
C LYS A 158 11.05 8.29 23.37
N LEU A 159 12.12 7.54 23.55
CA LEU A 159 12.66 7.15 24.85
C LEU A 159 13.73 8.16 25.26
N LEU A 160 13.39 9.03 26.20
CA LEU A 160 14.13 10.25 26.52
C LEU A 160 15.34 9.96 27.42
N SER A 161 16.49 10.49 27.05
CA SER A 161 17.75 10.25 27.77
C SER A 161 17.74 10.95 29.14
N VAL A 162 18.45 10.35 30.10
CA VAL A 162 18.85 11.03 31.34
C VAL A 162 19.63 12.29 30.97
N ALA A 163 19.28 13.42 31.57
CA ALA A 163 19.97 14.69 31.34
C ALA A 163 21.26 14.78 32.17
N ASP A 164 22.28 15.47 31.67
CA ASP A 164 23.53 15.72 32.42
C ASP A 164 23.30 16.49 33.74
N SER A 165 22.19 17.22 33.83
CA SER A 165 21.73 17.94 35.02
C SER A 165 20.89 17.10 35.99
N GLY A 166 20.57 15.83 35.64
CA GLY A 166 19.77 14.91 36.44
C GLY A 166 18.46 14.51 35.76
N ARG A 167 17.33 14.80 36.40
CA ARG A 167 16.00 14.39 35.94
C ARG A 167 15.45 15.36 34.89
N LEU A 168 14.87 14.83 33.81
CA LEU A 168 14.39 15.63 32.67
C LEU A 168 13.17 16.50 33.05
N ASP A 169 13.08 17.74 32.54
CA ASP A 169 11.89 18.58 32.71
C ASP A 169 10.85 18.31 31.60
N LEU A 170 9.93 17.39 31.88
CA LEU A 170 8.88 16.96 30.96
C LEU A 170 7.94 18.07 30.47
N LYS A 171 7.92 19.24 31.15
CA LYS A 171 7.13 20.40 30.69
C LYS A 171 7.76 21.11 29.51
N ASN A 172 9.06 20.96 29.33
CA ASN A 172 9.83 21.52 28.22
C ASN A 172 10.24 20.40 27.24
N PHE A 173 9.32 19.49 26.93
CA PHE A 173 9.53 18.42 25.96
C PHE A 173 9.20 18.91 24.53
N HIS A 174 10.13 18.74 23.60
CA HIS A 174 10.03 19.18 22.20
C HIS A 174 10.91 18.34 21.27
N ASP A 175 10.72 18.48 19.96
CA ASP A 175 11.52 17.93 18.86
C ASP A 175 13.00 17.62 19.16
N LYS A 176 13.79 18.63 19.58
CA LYS A 176 15.24 18.54 19.85
C LYS A 176 15.60 18.01 21.25
N THR A 177 14.62 17.57 22.06
CA THR A 177 14.88 17.00 23.39
C THR A 177 15.72 15.73 23.26
N PRO A 178 16.83 15.57 24.01
CA PRO A 178 17.72 14.43 23.83
C PRO A 178 17.02 13.11 24.16
N TYR A 179 16.91 12.26 23.14
CA TYR A 179 16.40 10.90 23.25
C TYR A 179 17.50 9.87 23.00
N THR A 180 17.29 8.64 23.47
CA THR A 180 18.18 7.48 23.24
C THR A 180 17.70 6.67 22.05
N ILE A 181 16.40 6.36 22.00
CA ILE A 181 15.75 5.54 20.98
C ILE A 181 14.45 6.22 20.54
N MET A 182 14.16 6.23 19.25
CA MET A 182 12.82 6.47 18.70
C MET A 182 12.34 5.17 18.05
N PHE A 183 11.13 4.74 18.39
CA PHE A 183 10.57 3.49 17.89
C PHE A 183 9.08 3.65 17.54
N GLY A 184 8.67 3.16 16.37
CA GLY A 184 7.25 2.98 16.04
C GLY A 184 6.85 3.35 14.61
N PRO A 185 5.56 3.15 14.26
CA PRO A 185 5.03 3.42 12.94
C PRO A 185 5.02 4.91 12.60
N ASP A 186 5.30 5.21 11.34
CA ASP A 186 5.20 6.52 10.73
C ASP A 186 4.77 6.37 9.27
N LYS A 187 3.99 7.32 8.77
CA LYS A 187 3.52 7.32 7.39
C LYS A 187 3.37 8.75 6.91
N CYS A 188 3.81 9.03 5.68
CA CYS A 188 3.35 10.21 4.96
C CYS A 188 3.07 9.88 3.49
N GLY A 189 1.82 10.04 3.07
CA GLY A 189 1.39 9.70 1.70
C GLY A 189 1.56 8.20 1.43
N ASN A 190 2.47 7.86 0.51
CA ASN A 190 2.80 6.49 0.13
C ASN A 190 4.04 5.92 0.86
N ASP A 191 4.75 6.72 1.64
CA ASP A 191 5.94 6.27 2.37
C ASP A 191 5.52 5.70 3.74
N PHE A 192 5.57 4.38 3.87
CA PHE A 192 5.29 3.64 5.11
C PHE A 192 6.62 3.27 5.78
N LYS A 193 6.79 3.67 7.04
CA LYS A 193 8.01 3.47 7.84
C LYS A 193 7.67 2.86 9.20
N LEU A 194 8.54 1.97 9.66
CA LEU A 194 8.59 1.55 11.05
C LEU A 194 9.95 2.03 11.57
N HIS A 195 9.96 3.19 12.20
CA HIS A 195 11.18 3.78 12.72
C HIS A 195 11.74 2.89 13.82
N PHE A 196 13.02 2.57 13.71
CA PHE A 196 13.87 2.24 14.85
C PHE A 196 15.16 3.04 14.66
N ILE A 197 15.28 4.11 15.45
CA ILE A 197 16.42 5.04 15.42
C ILE A 197 17.05 5.00 16.80
N PHE A 198 18.36 4.86 16.90
CA PHE A 198 19.08 5.07 18.16
C PHE A 198 20.17 6.12 18.01
N ARG A 199 20.47 6.80 19.12
CA ARG A 199 21.43 7.89 19.17
C ARG A 199 22.74 7.39 19.77
N HIS A 200 23.71 7.18 18.88
CA HIS A 200 25.05 6.71 19.22
C HIS A 200 25.94 7.91 19.54
N VAL A 201 26.87 7.74 20.49
CA VAL A 201 27.82 8.79 20.89
C VAL A 201 29.18 8.44 20.32
N ASN A 202 29.65 9.23 19.36
CA ASN A 202 30.93 9.04 18.68
C ASN A 202 32.07 9.04 19.73
N PRO A 203 32.88 7.97 19.86
CA PRO A 203 33.86 7.85 20.93
C PRO A 203 35.07 8.79 20.76
N LEU A 204 35.27 9.35 19.57
CA LEU A 204 36.35 10.30 19.28
C LEU A 204 35.87 11.75 19.45
N THR A 205 34.83 12.16 18.72
CA THR A 205 34.36 13.56 18.71
C THR A 205 33.41 13.89 19.87
N LYS A 206 32.72 12.87 20.41
CA LYS A 206 31.60 12.96 21.38
C LYS A 206 30.35 13.63 20.83
N GLU A 207 30.26 13.78 19.51
CA GLU A 207 29.02 14.17 18.85
C GLU A 207 28.02 13.00 18.89
N ILE A 208 26.73 13.32 18.77
CA ILE A 208 25.65 12.33 18.89
C ILE A 208 25.01 12.17 17.52
N GLU A 209 25.23 11.00 16.92
CA GLU A 209 24.76 10.65 15.58
C GLU A 209 23.48 9.82 15.67
N GLU A 210 22.49 10.14 14.84
CA GLU A 210 21.27 9.35 14.68
C GLU A 210 21.52 8.20 13.70
N LYS A 211 21.34 6.97 14.18
CA LYS A 211 21.52 5.73 13.42
C LYS A 211 20.13 5.16 13.14
N HIS A 212 19.73 5.11 11.88
CA HIS A 212 18.42 4.63 11.45
C HIS A 212 18.50 3.16 11.01
N ALA A 213 17.62 2.29 11.53
CA ALA A 213 17.55 0.90 11.08
C ALA A 213 17.13 0.83 9.59
N LYS A 214 17.70 -0.13 8.86
CA LYS A 214 17.26 -0.45 7.49
C LYS A 214 15.77 -0.82 7.48
N ARG A 215 15.07 -0.43 6.40
CA ARG A 215 13.65 -0.79 6.20
C ARG A 215 13.47 -2.32 6.29
N PRO A 216 12.37 -2.82 6.88
CA PRO A 216 12.00 -4.23 6.82
C PRO A 216 11.79 -4.66 5.37
N LYS A 217 11.91 -5.97 5.11
CA LYS A 217 11.71 -6.53 3.75
C LYS A 217 10.22 -6.71 3.41
N ASP A 218 9.41 -6.91 4.44
CA ASP A 218 7.98 -7.20 4.31
C ASP A 218 7.15 -5.90 4.32
N LYS A 219 6.03 -5.89 3.58
CA LYS A 219 5.22 -4.68 3.35
C LYS A 219 4.35 -4.33 4.56
N ILE A 220 4.79 -3.40 5.40
CA ILE A 220 4.02 -2.89 6.55
C ILE A 220 3.00 -1.82 6.11
N GLU A 221 2.11 -2.18 5.19
CA GLU A 221 1.02 -1.29 4.71
C GLU A 221 -0.29 -1.49 5.48
N GLU A 222 -0.58 -2.71 5.93
CA GLU A 222 -1.88 -3.08 6.52
C GLU A 222 -2.22 -2.33 7.81
N PRO A 223 -1.29 -2.16 8.79
CA PRO A 223 -1.58 -1.48 10.06
C PRO A 223 -2.02 -0.02 9.95
N PHE A 224 -1.73 0.61 8.80
CA PHE A 224 -2.10 2.00 8.53
C PHE A 224 -3.44 2.14 7.79
N LYS A 225 -4.03 1.02 7.35
CA LYS A 225 -5.17 0.97 6.43
C LYS A 225 -6.42 0.29 7.02
N ASP A 226 -6.26 -0.75 7.83
CA ASP A 226 -7.39 -1.59 8.26
C ASP A 226 -8.24 -1.01 9.43
N LYS A 227 -7.66 -0.06 10.16
CA LYS A 227 -8.25 0.66 11.32
C LYS A 227 -8.53 -0.25 12.53
N LYS A 228 -7.56 -1.12 12.86
CA LYS A 228 -7.49 -1.95 14.08
C LYS A 228 -6.35 -1.49 15.01
N PRO A 229 -6.33 -1.93 16.29
CA PRO A 229 -5.12 -1.90 17.11
C PRO A 229 -4.06 -2.90 16.61
N HIS A 230 -2.81 -2.45 16.60
CA HIS A 230 -1.62 -3.26 16.31
C HIS A 230 -0.59 -3.12 17.43
N LEU A 231 0.11 -4.21 17.73
CA LEU A 231 1.07 -4.34 18.83
C LEU A 231 2.50 -4.20 18.30
N TYR A 232 3.17 -3.11 18.63
CA TYR A 232 4.54 -2.83 18.23
C TYR A 232 5.51 -3.17 19.36
N THR A 233 6.42 -4.11 19.12
CA THR A 233 7.42 -4.57 20.10
C THR A 233 8.83 -4.42 19.54
N LEU A 234 9.73 -3.84 20.34
CA LEU A 234 11.16 -3.75 20.06
C LEU A 234 11.94 -4.46 21.17
N ILE A 235 12.72 -5.46 20.78
CA ILE A 235 13.63 -6.21 21.64
C ILE A 235 15.07 -5.89 21.20
N ILE A 236 15.89 -5.38 22.12
CA ILE A 236 17.32 -5.14 21.90
C ILE A 236 18.11 -5.95 22.93
N ARG A 237 19.11 -6.72 22.50
CA ARG A 237 19.88 -7.63 23.36
C ARG A 237 21.33 -7.16 23.57
N PRO A 238 21.99 -7.56 24.68
CA PRO A 238 23.38 -7.20 24.97
C PRO A 238 24.44 -7.79 24.03
N ASP A 239 24.05 -8.66 23.09
CA ASP A 239 24.90 -9.17 22.01
C ASP A 239 24.86 -8.29 20.74
N ASN A 240 24.28 -7.09 20.85
CA ASN A 240 24.00 -6.15 19.76
C ASN A 240 22.97 -6.66 18.73
N SER A 241 22.24 -7.75 18.97
CA SER A 241 21.09 -8.13 18.14
C SER A 241 19.84 -7.32 18.50
N TYR A 242 18.99 -7.08 17.51
CA TYR A 242 17.64 -6.55 17.71
C TYR A 242 16.60 -7.36 16.93
N GLU A 243 15.38 -7.36 17.44
CA GLU A 243 14.18 -7.89 16.80
C GLU A 243 13.03 -6.87 16.97
N ILE A 244 12.30 -6.63 15.90
CA ILE A 244 11.07 -5.85 15.89
C ILE A 244 9.94 -6.82 15.54
N LEU A 245 8.92 -6.84 16.40
CA LEU A 245 7.72 -7.64 16.21
C LEU A 245 6.51 -6.71 16.04
N LEU A 246 5.62 -7.12 15.15
CA LEU A 246 4.32 -6.55 14.88
C LEU A 246 3.29 -7.66 15.07
N ASP A 247 2.33 -7.48 15.98
CA ASP A 247 1.27 -8.46 16.26
C ASP A 247 1.81 -9.88 16.56
N HIS A 248 2.96 -9.93 17.24
CA HIS A 248 3.80 -11.11 17.54
C HIS A 248 4.61 -11.71 16.37
N GLU A 249 4.48 -11.21 15.14
CA GLU A 249 5.29 -11.64 13.98
C GLU A 249 6.57 -10.79 13.82
N VAL A 250 7.71 -11.44 13.50
CA VAL A 250 9.03 -10.78 13.44
C VAL A 250 9.25 -10.10 12.07
N VAL A 251 8.89 -8.83 11.96
CA VAL A 251 8.99 -8.02 10.72
C VAL A 251 10.38 -7.46 10.43
N ASN A 252 11.25 -7.32 11.45
CA ASN A 252 12.63 -6.88 11.26
C ASN A 252 13.54 -7.54 12.30
N LYS A 253 14.76 -7.90 11.91
CA LYS A 253 15.80 -8.45 12.80
C LYS A 253 17.17 -8.19 12.20
N GLY A 254 18.15 -7.90 13.03
CA GLY A 254 19.48 -7.55 12.56
C GLY A 254 20.48 -7.27 13.68
N SER A 255 21.60 -6.66 13.31
CA SER A 255 22.62 -6.18 14.26
C SER A 255 22.67 -4.66 14.32
N LEU A 256 22.83 -4.11 15.52
CA LEU A 256 23.10 -2.66 15.73
C LEU A 256 24.36 -2.16 15.00
N LEU A 257 25.28 -3.06 14.63
CA LEU A 257 26.51 -2.71 13.91
C LEU A 257 26.34 -2.65 12.39
N GLU A 258 25.54 -3.55 11.83
CA GLU A 258 25.50 -3.83 10.37
C GLU A 258 24.22 -3.33 9.69
N ASP A 259 23.10 -3.26 10.43
CA ASP A 259 21.77 -2.99 9.86
C ASP A 259 21.27 -1.55 10.05
N PHE A 260 22.21 -0.62 10.18
CA PHE A 260 21.97 0.80 10.42
C PHE A 260 22.62 1.69 9.36
N THR A 261 21.92 2.78 9.02
CA THR A 261 22.37 3.83 8.11
C THR A 261 22.27 5.19 8.83
N PRO A 262 23.36 5.99 8.89
CA PRO A 262 24.75 5.58 8.64
C PRO A 262 25.16 4.42 9.58
N PRO A 263 26.20 3.64 9.24
CA PRO A 263 26.70 2.57 10.10
C PRO A 263 27.24 3.14 11.43
N VAL A 264 27.27 2.31 12.49
CA VAL A 264 27.91 2.70 13.77
C VAL A 264 29.39 2.96 13.57
N ASN A 265 30.10 1.98 12.98
CA ASN A 265 31.53 2.12 12.69
C ASN A 265 31.69 2.77 11.31
N PRO A 266 32.34 3.95 11.21
CA PRO A 266 32.61 4.59 9.92
C PRO A 266 33.55 3.72 9.07
N PRO A 267 33.57 3.89 7.74
CA PRO A 267 34.44 3.09 6.86
C PRO A 267 35.92 3.35 7.18
N LYS A 268 36.74 2.28 7.13
CA LYS A 268 38.21 2.32 7.37
C LYS A 268 38.96 3.15 6.33
N GLU A 269 38.40 3.24 5.13
CA GLU A 269 38.91 4.01 4.01
C GLU A 269 37.78 4.85 3.43
N ILE A 270 38.05 6.13 3.22
CA ILE A 270 37.18 7.07 2.49
C ILE A 270 37.85 7.42 1.16
N ASP A 271 37.07 7.94 0.23
CA ASP A 271 37.59 8.41 -1.05
C ASP A 271 38.18 9.83 -0.85
N ASP A 272 39.33 10.11 -1.47
CA ASP A 272 40.15 11.31 -1.22
C ASP A 272 39.48 12.58 -1.79
N PRO A 273 39.05 13.55 -0.95
CA PRO A 273 38.35 14.76 -1.41
C PRO A 273 39.27 15.75 -2.14
N GLU A 274 40.59 15.53 -2.10
CA GLU A 274 41.60 16.31 -2.84
C GLU A 274 42.08 15.58 -4.10
N ASP A 275 41.48 14.43 -4.45
CA ASP A 275 41.69 13.75 -5.73
C ASP A 275 40.53 14.06 -6.68
N PHE A 276 40.85 14.51 -7.89
CA PHE A 276 39.88 14.95 -8.90
C PHE A 276 40.17 14.27 -10.23
N MET A 277 39.14 14.08 -11.06
CA MET A 277 39.31 13.45 -12.37
C MET A 277 40.28 14.25 -13.24
N PRO A 278 41.37 13.63 -13.76
CA PRO A 278 42.30 14.32 -14.65
C PRO A 278 41.64 14.71 -15.98
N GLU A 279 42.01 15.87 -16.55
CA GLU A 279 41.53 16.34 -17.86
C GLU A 279 41.86 15.37 -19.03
N ASP A 280 42.83 14.46 -18.85
CA ASP A 280 43.21 13.43 -19.83
C ASP A 280 42.52 12.08 -19.62
N TRP A 281 41.57 11.99 -18.68
CA TRP A 281 40.76 10.80 -18.42
C TRP A 281 39.47 10.84 -19.24
N ASP A 282 39.26 9.84 -20.10
CA ASP A 282 38.04 9.70 -20.88
C ASP A 282 37.20 8.54 -20.34
N GLU A 283 35.99 8.86 -19.87
CA GLU A 283 35.01 7.89 -19.35
C GLU A 283 34.05 7.38 -20.42
N ARG A 284 34.09 7.94 -21.63
CA ARG A 284 33.17 7.55 -22.71
C ARG A 284 33.63 6.24 -23.31
N GLU A 285 32.92 5.16 -23.03
CA GLU A 285 33.21 3.81 -23.55
C GLU A 285 33.21 3.78 -25.07
N LYS A 286 32.32 4.55 -25.69
CA LYS A 286 32.21 4.71 -27.14
C LYS A 286 32.23 6.17 -27.55
N ILE A 287 32.84 6.44 -28.70
CA ILE A 287 32.90 7.75 -29.33
C ILE A 287 32.37 7.67 -30.78
N PRO A 288 31.83 8.78 -31.32
CA PRO A 288 31.66 8.96 -32.75
C PRO A 288 32.95 8.58 -33.52
N ASP A 289 32.83 7.75 -34.56
CA ASP A 289 33.96 7.44 -35.45
C ASP A 289 34.48 8.73 -36.12
N PRO A 290 35.76 9.12 -35.88
CA PRO A 290 36.34 10.31 -36.48
C PRO A 290 36.72 10.15 -37.97
N GLU A 291 36.76 8.91 -38.50
CA GLU A 291 36.96 8.66 -39.93
C GLU A 291 35.63 8.58 -40.71
N ALA A 292 34.49 8.40 -40.02
CA ALA A 292 33.17 8.43 -40.62
C ALA A 292 32.79 9.84 -41.10
N THR A 293 32.46 9.97 -42.39
CA THR A 293 31.95 11.21 -42.99
C THR A 293 30.53 11.02 -43.52
N LYS A 294 29.67 12.04 -43.32
CA LYS A 294 28.32 12.09 -43.87
C LYS A 294 28.32 11.74 -45.38
N PRO A 295 27.55 10.73 -45.82
CA PRO A 295 27.42 10.39 -47.24
C PRO A 295 26.78 11.50 -48.09
N ASP A 296 27.24 11.66 -49.33
CA ASP A 296 26.68 12.63 -50.30
C ASP A 296 25.20 12.37 -50.65
N ASP A 297 24.70 11.15 -50.44
CA ASP A 297 23.30 10.77 -50.67
C ASP A 297 22.40 10.94 -49.42
N TRP A 298 22.92 11.55 -48.35
CA TRP A 298 22.16 11.80 -47.11
C TRP A 298 21.67 13.25 -47.04
N ASP A 299 20.46 13.50 -47.53
CA ASP A 299 19.79 14.78 -47.34
C ASP A 299 19.22 14.90 -45.91
N GLU A 300 19.59 15.98 -45.22
CA GLU A 300 19.10 16.32 -43.86
C GLU A 300 18.07 17.45 -43.87
N ASP A 301 18.00 18.21 -44.96
CA ASP A 301 17.03 19.30 -45.18
C ASP A 301 15.74 18.76 -45.84
N ALA A 302 15.76 17.50 -46.30
CA ALA A 302 14.58 16.75 -46.69
C ALA A 302 13.52 16.77 -45.57
N PRO A 303 12.25 17.13 -45.87
CA PRO A 303 11.19 17.08 -44.86
C PRO A 303 10.78 15.62 -44.59
N ILE A 304 10.34 15.34 -43.35
CA ILE A 304 9.82 14.02 -42.93
C ILE A 304 8.68 13.58 -43.85
N GLN A 305 7.80 14.52 -44.21
CA GLN A 305 6.63 14.27 -45.04
C GLN A 305 6.58 15.23 -46.23
N THR A 306 6.01 14.76 -47.31
CA THR A 306 5.75 15.50 -48.55
C THR A 306 4.28 15.36 -48.94
N ALA A 307 3.71 16.38 -49.58
CA ALA A 307 2.37 16.30 -50.13
C ALA A 307 2.28 15.15 -51.18
N ASP A 308 1.26 14.30 -51.05
CA ASP A 308 1.03 13.16 -51.96
C ASP A 308 0.81 13.66 -53.41
N PRO A 309 1.66 13.26 -54.37
CA PRO A 309 1.55 13.67 -55.77
C PRO A 309 0.42 12.96 -56.54
N ASP A 310 -0.05 11.81 -56.05
CA ASP A 310 -1.14 11.01 -56.66
C ASP A 310 -2.51 11.32 -56.01
N ALA A 311 -2.54 12.05 -54.89
CA ALA A 311 -3.78 12.48 -54.24
C ALA A 311 -4.58 13.48 -55.09
N VAL A 312 -5.76 13.05 -55.54
CA VAL A 312 -6.71 13.90 -56.27
C VAL A 312 -7.82 14.39 -55.35
N LYS A 313 -7.96 15.70 -55.26
CA LYS A 313 -9.03 16.39 -54.51
C LYS A 313 -10.42 15.79 -54.74
N PRO A 314 -11.19 15.46 -53.68
CA PRO A 314 -12.55 14.91 -53.80
C PRO A 314 -13.52 15.82 -54.56
N LYS A 315 -14.41 15.21 -55.35
CA LYS A 315 -15.49 15.93 -56.03
C LYS A 315 -16.59 16.30 -55.03
N GLY A 316 -16.82 17.60 -54.86
CA GLY A 316 -17.81 18.15 -53.92
C GLY A 316 -17.19 18.83 -52.69
N TRP A 317 -15.87 18.89 -52.58
CA TRP A 317 -15.16 19.71 -51.59
C TRP A 317 -15.57 21.20 -51.70
N LEU A 318 -15.77 21.87 -50.56
CA LEU A 318 -16.24 23.26 -50.49
C LEU A 318 -15.11 24.21 -50.08
N ASP A 319 -14.41 24.81 -51.05
CA ASP A 319 -13.28 25.71 -50.77
C ASP A 319 -13.68 27.03 -50.09
N ASP A 320 -14.82 27.59 -50.49
CA ASP A 320 -15.28 28.91 -50.05
C ASP A 320 -15.91 28.91 -48.64
N GLU A 321 -16.20 27.72 -48.09
CA GLU A 321 -16.78 27.53 -46.76
C GLU A 321 -15.69 27.12 -45.76
N PRO A 322 -15.53 27.81 -44.61
CA PRO A 322 -14.55 27.41 -43.61
C PRO A 322 -14.99 26.12 -42.89
N GLU A 323 -14.02 25.27 -42.58
CA GLU A 323 -14.20 24.02 -41.82
C GLU A 323 -14.76 24.28 -40.41
N MET A 324 -14.30 25.37 -39.78
CA MET A 324 -14.72 25.81 -38.46
C MET A 324 -15.37 27.21 -38.54
N ILE A 325 -16.48 27.40 -37.84
CA ILE A 325 -17.18 28.69 -37.70
C ILE A 325 -17.30 29.06 -36.21
N PRO A 326 -17.33 30.36 -35.85
CA PRO A 326 -17.66 30.76 -34.48
C PRO A 326 -19.06 30.30 -34.08
N ASP A 327 -19.21 29.78 -32.87
CA ASP A 327 -20.49 29.25 -32.37
C ASP A 327 -21.54 30.37 -32.28
N PRO A 328 -22.67 30.29 -33.02
CA PRO A 328 -23.71 31.32 -33.02
C PRO A 328 -24.54 31.34 -31.73
N SER A 329 -24.26 30.46 -30.77
CA SER A 329 -24.85 30.40 -29.43
C SER A 329 -23.88 30.77 -28.30
N ALA A 330 -22.61 31.04 -28.60
CA ALA A 330 -21.68 31.61 -27.63
C ALA A 330 -22.00 33.10 -27.40
N GLU A 331 -22.22 33.48 -26.15
CA GLU A 331 -22.34 34.86 -25.70
C GLU A 331 -21.11 35.24 -24.85
N LYS A 332 -20.65 36.48 -24.96
CA LYS A 332 -19.53 36.99 -24.16
C LYS A 332 -19.93 36.99 -22.66
N PRO A 333 -19.10 36.44 -21.75
CA PRO A 333 -19.35 36.51 -20.30
C PRO A 333 -19.49 37.95 -19.78
N GLU A 334 -20.37 38.17 -18.80
CA GLU A 334 -20.62 39.51 -18.22
C GLU A 334 -19.43 40.06 -17.41
N ASP A 335 -18.46 39.20 -17.06
CA ASP A 335 -17.27 39.50 -16.27
C ASP A 335 -15.98 39.66 -17.10
N TRP A 336 -16.00 39.39 -18.41
CA TRP A 336 -14.82 39.45 -19.28
C TRP A 336 -14.49 40.90 -19.70
N ASP A 337 -13.30 41.38 -19.35
CA ASP A 337 -12.81 42.74 -19.64
C ASP A 337 -11.77 42.71 -20.78
N ASP A 338 -12.09 43.34 -21.92
CA ASP A 338 -11.20 43.31 -23.09
C ASP A 338 -9.86 44.06 -22.86
N GLU A 339 -9.72 44.88 -21.81
CA GLU A 339 -8.46 45.55 -21.43
C GLU A 339 -7.56 44.65 -20.54
N MET A 340 -8.11 43.59 -19.92
CA MET A 340 -7.39 42.67 -19.04
C MET A 340 -7.25 41.25 -19.62
N ASP A 341 -8.33 40.72 -20.19
CA ASP A 341 -8.45 39.34 -20.70
C ASP A 341 -8.21 39.25 -22.23
N GLY A 342 -8.22 40.40 -22.92
CA GLY A 342 -8.08 40.51 -24.38
C GLY A 342 -9.42 40.50 -25.14
N GLU A 343 -9.38 40.73 -26.45
CA GLU A 343 -10.60 40.74 -27.28
C GLU A 343 -11.28 39.35 -27.27
N TRP A 344 -12.53 39.28 -26.80
CA TRP A 344 -13.27 38.01 -26.71
C TRP A 344 -13.57 37.41 -28.09
N GLU A 345 -13.05 36.21 -28.36
CA GLU A 345 -13.41 35.39 -29.52
C GLU A 345 -14.38 34.26 -29.13
N ALA A 346 -15.43 34.09 -29.92
CA ALA A 346 -16.38 32.98 -29.73
C ALA A 346 -15.75 31.63 -30.12
N ALA A 347 -16.01 30.60 -29.30
CA ALA A 347 -15.48 29.25 -29.53
C ALA A 347 -15.82 28.73 -30.94
N LEU A 348 -14.82 28.16 -31.62
CA LEU A 348 -14.99 27.63 -32.96
C LEU A 348 -15.61 26.22 -32.93
N ILE A 349 -16.64 26.00 -33.76
CA ILE A 349 -17.32 24.71 -33.94
C ILE A 349 -17.24 24.25 -35.41
N ASN A 350 -17.29 22.93 -35.63
CA ASN A 350 -17.34 22.36 -36.97
C ASN A 350 -18.55 22.90 -37.74
N ASN A 351 -18.33 23.44 -38.94
CA ASN A 351 -19.40 23.97 -39.78
C ASN A 351 -20.37 22.84 -40.18
N PRO A 352 -21.68 22.94 -39.88
CA PRO A 352 -22.63 21.86 -40.15
C PRO A 352 -22.80 21.56 -41.64
N ILE A 353 -22.54 22.53 -42.53
CA ILE A 353 -22.55 22.33 -43.99
C ILE A 353 -21.44 21.35 -44.39
N CYS A 354 -20.30 21.41 -43.72
CA CYS A 354 -19.14 20.55 -43.97
C CYS A 354 -19.37 19.10 -43.52
N SER A 355 -20.33 18.85 -42.64
CA SER A 355 -20.76 17.50 -42.26
C SER A 355 -21.57 16.78 -43.35
N GLU A 356 -22.14 17.51 -44.32
CA GLU A 356 -22.82 16.95 -45.49
C GLU A 356 -21.92 16.85 -46.74
N ALA A 357 -20.70 17.39 -46.67
CA ALA A 357 -19.74 17.46 -47.77
C ALA A 357 -18.54 16.51 -47.57
N PRO A 358 -17.71 16.25 -48.61
CA PRO A 358 -16.45 15.50 -48.47
C PRO A 358 -15.33 16.25 -47.72
N GLY A 359 -15.55 17.52 -47.34
CA GLY A 359 -14.58 18.41 -46.71
C GLY A 359 -14.75 19.87 -47.13
N CYS A 360 -14.11 20.78 -46.39
CA CYS A 360 -14.25 22.23 -46.48
C CYS A 360 -12.90 22.97 -46.38
N GLY A 361 -12.90 24.28 -46.64
CA GLY A 361 -11.73 25.14 -46.60
C GLY A 361 -10.73 24.86 -47.73
N GLU A 362 -9.56 25.50 -47.69
CA GLU A 362 -8.52 25.29 -48.70
C GLU A 362 -8.01 23.84 -48.69
N TRP A 363 -8.38 23.05 -49.71
CA TRP A 363 -7.92 21.66 -49.83
C TRP A 363 -6.39 21.59 -49.92
N LYS A 364 -5.79 20.88 -48.97
CA LYS A 364 -4.37 20.49 -48.97
C LYS A 364 -4.29 18.99 -49.27
N ALA A 365 -3.34 18.60 -50.10
CA ALA A 365 -3.05 17.19 -50.32
C ALA A 365 -2.59 16.53 -49.00
N PRO A 366 -2.96 15.27 -48.73
CA PRO A 366 -2.48 14.56 -47.55
C PRO A 366 -0.95 14.49 -47.57
N MET A 367 -0.34 14.64 -46.40
CA MET A 367 1.09 14.49 -46.22
C MET A 367 1.42 13.00 -46.10
N ILE A 368 2.30 12.51 -46.96
CA ILE A 368 2.84 11.14 -46.92
C ILE A 368 4.32 11.17 -46.54
N ASP A 369 4.79 10.12 -45.87
CA ASP A 369 6.18 10.03 -45.45
C ASP A 369 7.12 10.01 -46.67
N ASN A 370 8.13 10.87 -46.64
CA ASN A 370 9.04 11.10 -47.76
C ASN A 370 10.05 9.93 -47.85
N PRO A 371 10.07 9.13 -48.94
CA PRO A 371 10.99 7.98 -49.05
C PRO A 371 12.48 8.33 -49.08
N ASN A 372 12.82 9.62 -49.21
CA ASN A 372 14.19 10.13 -49.17
C ASN A 372 14.59 10.70 -47.80
N TYR A 373 13.66 10.79 -46.85
CA TYR A 373 13.95 11.26 -45.50
C TYR A 373 14.77 10.22 -44.73
N LYS A 374 15.99 10.60 -44.35
CA LYS A 374 16.87 9.77 -43.51
C LYS A 374 17.11 10.36 -42.11
N GLY A 375 16.58 11.55 -41.83
CA GLY A 375 16.84 12.28 -40.59
C GLY A 375 18.23 12.91 -40.54
N LYS A 376 18.66 13.36 -39.36
CA LYS A 376 20.02 13.88 -39.15
C LYS A 376 21.03 12.73 -39.14
N TRP A 377 22.10 12.87 -39.91
CA TRP A 377 23.14 11.84 -39.96
C TRP A 377 23.89 11.78 -38.64
N ARG A 378 24.19 10.57 -38.19
CA ARG A 378 25.07 10.30 -37.04
C ARG A 378 26.14 9.30 -37.50
N PRO A 379 27.42 9.51 -37.16
CA PRO A 379 28.47 8.51 -37.38
C PRO A 379 28.21 7.26 -36.52
N GLU A 380 28.82 6.15 -36.92
CA GLU A 380 28.83 4.94 -36.10
C GLU A 380 29.63 5.16 -34.81
N MET A 381 29.25 4.46 -33.73
CA MET A 381 29.86 4.60 -32.41
C MET A 381 30.89 3.49 -32.18
N ILE A 382 32.17 3.85 -32.23
CA ILE A 382 33.30 2.93 -32.04
C ILE A 382 33.78 2.92 -30.59
N ASP A 383 34.33 1.79 -30.14
CA ASP A 383 34.94 1.67 -28.81
C ASP A 383 36.14 2.63 -28.69
N ASN A 384 36.15 3.45 -27.65
CA ASN A 384 37.08 4.56 -27.51
C ASN A 384 38.49 4.06 -27.12
N PRO A 385 39.54 4.27 -27.95
CA PRO A 385 40.90 3.84 -27.63
C PRO A 385 41.52 4.51 -26.39
N ASN A 386 40.91 5.60 -25.91
CA ASN A 386 41.34 6.33 -24.71
C ASN A 386 40.49 6.02 -23.47
N TYR A 387 39.48 5.15 -23.55
CA TYR A 387 38.65 4.81 -22.39
C TYR A 387 39.50 4.17 -21.28
N ARG A 388 39.44 4.73 -20.07
CA ARG A 388 40.23 4.26 -18.91
C ARG A 388 39.38 3.56 -17.84
N GLY A 389 38.08 3.38 -18.07
CA GLY A 389 37.10 3.04 -17.04
C GLY A 389 36.40 4.29 -16.50
N LYS A 390 35.24 4.12 -15.86
CA LYS A 390 34.65 5.17 -15.01
C LYS A 390 35.65 5.53 -13.90
N TRP A 391 35.98 6.81 -13.77
CA TRP A 391 36.94 7.32 -12.79
C TRP A 391 36.39 7.17 -11.37
N LYS A 392 37.30 6.98 -10.40
CA LYS A 392 37.00 7.03 -8.96
C LYS A 392 38.18 7.68 -8.23
N PRO A 393 37.95 8.47 -7.17
CA PRO A 393 39.04 9.02 -6.36
C PRO A 393 39.85 7.88 -5.73
N ARG A 394 41.14 8.13 -5.46
CA ARG A 394 41.95 7.21 -4.65
C ARG A 394 41.34 7.05 -3.25
N ARG A 395 41.47 5.86 -2.67
CA ARG A 395 41.01 5.61 -1.29
C ARG A 395 42.12 5.93 -0.30
N ILE A 396 41.80 6.71 0.72
CA ILE A 396 42.70 7.10 1.81
C ILE A 396 42.19 6.55 3.16
N PRO A 397 43.09 6.24 4.13
CA PRO A 397 42.67 5.89 5.47
C PRO A 397 41.85 7.01 6.10
N ASN A 398 40.68 6.67 6.63
CA ASN A 398 39.76 7.64 7.23
C ASN A 398 40.35 8.19 8.56
N PRO A 399 40.56 9.51 8.71
CA PRO A 399 41.12 10.10 9.93
C PRO A 399 40.19 9.97 11.14
N ASP A 400 38.88 9.93 10.92
CA ASP A 400 37.83 9.85 11.95
C ASP A 400 37.40 8.39 12.20
N TYR A 401 38.20 7.42 11.75
CA TYR A 401 37.90 6.00 11.93
C TYR A 401 37.95 5.55 13.41
N TYR A 402 36.87 4.92 13.87
CA TYR A 402 36.80 4.22 15.15
C TYR A 402 36.14 2.84 15.02
N GLU A 403 36.37 1.99 16.04
CA GLU A 403 35.81 0.64 16.15
C GLU A 403 35.12 0.50 17.51
N ASP A 404 33.80 0.69 17.54
CA ASP A 404 32.94 0.29 18.64
C ASP A 404 32.40 -1.14 18.38
N LEU A 405 32.40 -1.97 19.42
CA LEU A 405 31.94 -3.36 19.39
C LEU A 405 30.77 -3.60 20.36
N GLU A 406 30.37 -2.59 21.13
CA GLU A 406 29.30 -2.68 22.13
C GLU A 406 28.28 -1.53 22.02
N PRO A 407 27.77 -1.18 20.81
CA PRO A 407 26.78 -0.09 20.64
C PRO A 407 25.49 -0.29 21.42
N TYR A 408 25.23 -1.50 21.95
CA TYR A 408 24.18 -1.72 22.94
C TYR A 408 24.29 -0.75 24.15
N LYS A 409 25.49 -0.29 24.53
CA LYS A 409 25.76 0.57 25.71
C LYS A 409 25.40 2.05 25.46
N MET A 410 24.17 2.27 25.02
CA MET A 410 23.57 3.58 24.73
C MET A 410 23.39 4.43 26.01
N THR A 411 23.03 5.72 25.83
CA THR A 411 22.67 6.58 26.97
C THR A 411 21.50 5.99 27.76
N SER A 412 21.44 6.24 29.08
CA SER A 412 20.36 5.72 29.93
C SER A 412 19.05 6.48 29.73
N ILE A 413 17.90 5.81 29.87
CA ILE A 413 16.55 6.37 29.65
C ILE A 413 15.91 6.76 31.00
N ASP A 414 15.33 7.97 31.09
CA ASP A 414 14.60 8.47 32.29
C ASP A 414 13.08 8.59 32.08
N ALA A 415 12.64 8.82 30.84
CA ALA A 415 11.22 9.04 30.50
C ALA A 415 10.84 8.46 29.13
N VAL A 416 9.55 8.23 28.90
CA VAL A 416 8.96 8.06 27.58
C VAL A 416 8.26 9.35 27.18
N GLY A 417 8.31 9.72 25.90
CA GLY A 417 7.61 10.85 25.33
C GLY A 417 6.99 10.50 23.99
N ILE A 418 5.77 10.99 23.76
CA ILE A 418 5.08 10.94 22.47
C ILE A 418 5.08 12.38 21.96
N GLU A 419 5.92 12.67 20.96
CA GLU A 419 5.97 13.97 20.26
C GLU A 419 5.75 13.73 18.78
N LEU A 420 4.61 14.22 18.29
CA LEU A 420 4.07 13.90 16.99
C LEU A 420 3.54 15.13 16.27
N TRP A 421 3.64 15.09 14.94
CA TRP A 421 2.79 15.81 14.01
C TRP A 421 1.84 14.82 13.36
N SER A 422 0.56 15.15 13.24
CA SER A 422 -0.40 14.32 12.51
C SER A 422 -1.47 15.11 11.80
N MET A 423 -1.68 14.77 10.52
CA MET A 423 -2.82 15.17 9.71
C MET A 423 -4.06 14.32 9.98
N SER A 424 -3.95 13.20 10.70
CA SER A 424 -5.09 12.41 11.18
C SER A 424 -5.33 12.59 12.68
N ASP A 425 -6.59 12.51 13.09
CA ASP A 425 -7.06 12.48 14.47
C ASP A 425 -7.48 11.06 14.90
N ASN A 426 -7.92 10.90 16.15
CA ASN A 426 -8.32 9.63 16.76
C ASN A 426 -7.22 8.54 16.80
N ILE A 427 -5.94 8.92 16.77
CA ILE A 427 -4.84 7.98 17.06
C ILE A 427 -4.90 7.60 18.54
N LEU A 428 -5.10 6.32 18.83
CA LEU A 428 -5.17 5.79 20.20
C LEU A 428 -3.89 4.99 20.50
N PHE A 429 -3.22 5.36 21.59
CA PHE A 429 -2.06 4.66 22.16
C PHE A 429 -2.47 3.90 23.41
N ASP A 430 -1.98 2.67 23.58
CA ASP A 430 -2.34 1.86 24.74
C ASP A 430 -1.23 0.89 25.14
N ASN A 431 -1.36 0.29 26.33
CA ASN A 431 -0.58 -0.82 26.85
C ASN A 431 0.94 -0.65 26.67
N ILE A 432 1.45 0.50 27.14
CA ILE A 432 2.86 0.86 27.04
C ILE A 432 3.62 0.19 28.18
N ILE A 433 4.48 -0.78 27.86
CA ILE A 433 5.36 -1.49 28.80
C ILE A 433 6.83 -1.31 28.42
N ILE A 434 7.69 -1.13 29.43
CA ILE A 434 9.15 -1.15 29.32
C ILE A 434 9.69 -2.14 30.35
N THR A 435 10.38 -3.17 29.91
CA THR A 435 10.83 -4.30 30.75
C THR A 435 12.18 -4.87 30.29
N ASP A 436 12.81 -5.66 31.15
CA ASP A 436 14.04 -6.43 30.88
C ASP A 436 13.78 -7.94 30.68
N SER A 437 12.51 -8.33 30.59
CA SER A 437 12.08 -9.72 30.41
C SER A 437 11.08 -9.88 29.26
N VAL A 438 11.42 -10.69 28.26
CA VAL A 438 10.56 -10.96 27.08
C VAL A 438 9.29 -11.72 27.47
N SER A 439 9.35 -12.62 28.47
CA SER A 439 8.17 -13.35 28.94
C SER A 439 7.11 -12.45 29.56
N ASP A 440 7.53 -11.32 30.13
CA ASP A 440 6.68 -10.44 30.92
C ASP A 440 5.92 -9.49 29.98
N ALA A 441 6.59 -9.02 28.91
CA ALA A 441 5.95 -8.30 27.81
C ALA A 441 4.93 -9.18 27.05
N PHE A 442 5.28 -10.45 26.77
CA PHE A 442 4.39 -11.40 26.11
C PHE A 442 3.22 -11.87 27.01
N GLN A 443 3.40 -11.98 28.33
CA GLN A 443 2.29 -12.21 29.27
C GLN A 443 1.35 -11.00 29.34
N PHE A 444 1.91 -9.78 29.38
CA PHE A 444 1.11 -8.57 29.34
C PHE A 444 0.30 -8.43 28.04
N ALA A 445 0.88 -8.77 26.88
CA ALA A 445 0.14 -8.83 25.60
C ALA A 445 -1.02 -9.84 25.60
N GLN A 446 -0.84 -11.02 26.22
CA GLN A 446 -1.93 -12.00 26.39
C GLN A 446 -3.07 -11.48 27.29
N ASP A 447 -2.73 -10.72 28.33
CA ASP A 447 -3.71 -10.10 29.25
C ASP A 447 -4.36 -8.83 28.65
N THR A 448 -3.84 -8.24 27.56
CA THR A 448 -4.39 -7.03 26.89
C THR A 448 -4.72 -7.24 25.41
N TYR A 449 -3.71 -7.19 24.54
CA TYR A 449 -3.83 -7.16 23.09
C TYR A 449 -4.57 -8.38 22.54
N ASP A 450 -4.21 -9.58 23.00
CA ASP A 450 -4.80 -10.82 22.50
C ASP A 450 -6.31 -10.90 22.82
N LEU A 451 -6.76 -10.28 23.92
CA LEU A 451 -8.18 -10.15 24.25
C LEU A 451 -8.92 -9.22 23.28
N LYS A 452 -8.26 -8.14 22.82
CA LYS A 452 -8.78 -7.23 21.80
C LYS A 452 -8.91 -7.94 20.46
N VAL A 453 -7.86 -8.67 20.04
CA VAL A 453 -7.87 -9.50 18.83
C VAL A 453 -8.99 -10.55 18.92
N MET A 454 -9.11 -11.30 20.02
CA MET A 454 -10.18 -12.28 20.22
C MET A 454 -11.59 -11.65 20.18
N LYS A 455 -11.81 -10.45 20.71
CA LYS A 455 -13.10 -9.74 20.59
C LYS A 455 -13.36 -9.29 19.15
N MET A 456 -12.34 -8.81 18.44
CA MET A 456 -12.44 -8.43 17.02
C MET A 456 -12.72 -9.62 16.12
N GLU A 457 -12.04 -10.76 16.26
CA GLU A 457 -12.32 -11.99 15.49
C GLU A 457 -13.76 -12.47 15.71
N ARG A 458 -14.23 -12.49 16.96
CA ARG A 458 -15.60 -12.91 17.32
C ARG A 458 -16.66 -11.99 16.72
N GLY A 459 -16.40 -10.68 16.67
CA GLY A 459 -17.31 -9.65 16.15
C GLY A 459 -17.29 -9.48 14.63
N GLN A 460 -16.13 -9.58 13.99
CA GLN A 460 -15.97 -9.57 12.52
C GLN A 460 -16.36 -10.92 11.89
N GLY A 461 -16.45 -11.98 12.71
CA GLY A 461 -16.88 -13.31 12.31
C GLY A 461 -18.37 -13.41 11.94
N GLY A 462 -18.76 -12.89 10.78
CA GLY A 462 -20.05 -13.19 10.17
C GLY A 462 -20.24 -14.69 9.92
N LEU A 463 -21.48 -15.15 9.75
CA LEU A 463 -21.82 -16.59 9.71
C LEU A 463 -20.93 -17.42 8.77
N ILE A 464 -20.61 -16.91 7.58
CA ILE A 464 -19.73 -17.58 6.61
C ILE A 464 -18.29 -17.70 7.15
N GLN A 465 -17.75 -16.64 7.76
CA GLN A 465 -16.42 -16.60 8.38
C GLN A 465 -16.32 -17.58 9.55
N ARG A 466 -17.38 -17.69 10.38
CA ARG A 466 -17.49 -18.69 11.46
C ARG A 466 -17.55 -20.12 10.91
N ILE A 467 -18.30 -20.36 9.83
CA ILE A 467 -18.34 -21.67 9.17
C ILE A 467 -16.97 -22.06 8.61
N ILE A 468 -16.27 -21.14 7.91
CA ILE A 468 -14.94 -21.40 7.34
C ILE A 468 -13.90 -21.68 8.44
N SER A 469 -13.81 -20.82 9.47
CA SER A 469 -12.86 -20.99 10.56
C SER A 469 -13.12 -22.24 11.41
N TYR A 470 -14.38 -22.62 11.62
CA TYR A 470 -14.75 -23.89 12.27
C TYR A 470 -14.40 -25.12 11.41
N SER A 471 -14.46 -24.99 10.07
CA SER A 471 -14.16 -26.05 9.11
C SER A 471 -12.66 -26.22 8.85
N ASN A 472 -11.87 -25.14 8.88
CA ASN A 472 -10.41 -25.23 8.92
C ASN A 472 -9.93 -26.01 10.17
N LYS A 473 -10.63 -25.85 11.31
CA LYS A 473 -10.41 -26.65 12.53
C LYS A 473 -10.98 -28.08 12.44
N ASN A 474 -11.84 -28.37 11.46
CA ASN A 474 -12.54 -29.65 11.26
C ASN A 474 -12.65 -30.04 9.77
N PRO A 475 -11.56 -30.48 9.11
CA PRO A 475 -11.52 -30.63 7.65
C PRO A 475 -12.56 -31.58 7.04
N TRP A 476 -13.12 -32.50 7.83
CA TRP A 476 -14.22 -33.38 7.43
C TRP A 476 -15.52 -32.64 7.06
N LEU A 477 -15.72 -31.41 7.55
CA LEU A 477 -16.89 -30.59 7.20
C LEU A 477 -16.88 -30.15 5.73
N TYR A 478 -15.71 -29.89 5.14
CA TYR A 478 -15.62 -29.61 3.70
C TYR A 478 -16.07 -30.81 2.84
N ALA A 479 -15.79 -32.04 3.28
CA ALA A 479 -16.29 -33.25 2.62
C ALA A 479 -17.83 -33.39 2.74
N ILE A 480 -18.42 -32.88 3.81
CA ILE A 480 -19.88 -32.80 3.95
C ILE A 480 -20.45 -31.70 3.06
N TYR A 481 -19.92 -30.48 3.08
CA TYR A 481 -20.46 -29.36 2.29
C TYR A 481 -20.36 -29.62 0.79
N THR A 482 -19.23 -30.15 0.31
CA THR A 482 -19.08 -30.55 -1.09
C THR A 482 -20.10 -31.62 -1.49
N LEU A 483 -20.37 -32.61 -0.63
CA LEU A 483 -21.39 -33.64 -0.87
C LEU A 483 -22.83 -33.07 -0.82
N LEU A 484 -23.10 -32.13 0.09
CA LEU A 484 -24.40 -31.43 0.25
C LEU A 484 -24.71 -30.48 -0.92
N VAL A 485 -23.69 -29.93 -1.60
CA VAL A 485 -23.85 -29.12 -2.81
C VAL A 485 -23.84 -29.97 -4.08
N ALA A 486 -22.95 -30.98 -4.16
CA ALA A 486 -22.83 -31.84 -5.34
C ALA A 486 -24.07 -32.71 -5.56
N ILE A 487 -24.70 -33.26 -4.51
CA ILE A 487 -25.91 -34.08 -4.68
C ILE A 487 -27.06 -33.28 -5.34
N PRO A 488 -27.47 -32.09 -4.87
CA PRO A 488 -28.44 -31.25 -5.56
C PRO A 488 -28.03 -30.89 -7.00
N VAL A 489 -26.77 -30.51 -7.25
CA VAL A 489 -26.30 -30.16 -8.60
C VAL A 489 -26.37 -31.37 -9.55
N VAL A 490 -25.93 -32.55 -9.12
CA VAL A 490 -26.01 -33.79 -9.91
C VAL A 490 -27.45 -34.22 -10.12
N LEU A 491 -28.33 -34.07 -9.13
CA LEU A 491 -29.77 -34.36 -9.27
C LEU A 491 -30.45 -33.38 -10.24
N ILE A 492 -30.11 -32.09 -10.21
CA ILE A 492 -30.60 -31.09 -11.16
C ILE A 492 -30.11 -31.43 -12.57
N PHE A 493 -28.82 -31.73 -12.75
CA PHE A 493 -28.27 -32.11 -14.05
C PHE A 493 -28.93 -33.40 -14.59
N ALA A 494 -29.13 -34.40 -13.74
CA ALA A 494 -29.83 -35.64 -14.10
C ALA A 494 -31.29 -35.38 -14.50
N PHE A 495 -32.06 -34.59 -13.73
CA PHE A 495 -33.46 -34.30 -14.06
C PHE A 495 -33.64 -33.36 -15.27
N CYS A 496 -32.72 -32.42 -15.50
CA CYS A 496 -32.77 -31.51 -16.64
C CYS A 496 -32.30 -32.16 -17.95
N CYS A 497 -31.41 -33.16 -17.90
CA CYS A 497 -30.84 -33.80 -19.09
C CYS A 497 -31.45 -35.18 -19.44
N ALA A 498 -32.35 -35.76 -18.62
CA ALA A 498 -32.81 -37.14 -18.78
C ALA A 498 -34.34 -37.38 -18.92
N GLU A 499 -35.09 -36.54 -19.64
CA GLU A 499 -36.45 -36.90 -20.08
C GLU A 499 -36.78 -36.47 -21.54
N SER A 500 -36.25 -37.21 -22.53
CA SER A 500 -36.85 -37.23 -23.89
C SER A 500 -36.50 -38.47 -24.73
N LYS A 501 -37.10 -39.63 -24.40
CA LYS A 501 -37.38 -40.74 -25.34
C LYS A 501 -38.19 -41.85 -24.68
N ASP A 502 -39.47 -42.00 -25.05
CA ASP A 502 -40.08 -43.34 -25.16
C ASP A 502 -41.35 -43.36 -26.02
N SER A 503 -41.35 -44.24 -27.04
CA SER A 503 -42.54 -44.79 -27.75
C SER A 503 -43.48 -43.85 -28.52
N LYS A 504 -44.36 -44.29 -29.45
CA LYS A 504 -44.48 -45.44 -30.39
C LYS A 504 -45.72 -45.17 -31.27
N GLU A 505 -45.77 -45.68 -32.51
CA GLU A 505 -47.02 -46.15 -33.15
C GLU A 505 -46.72 -47.35 -34.09
N ASP A 506 -47.75 -48.08 -34.49
CA ASP A 506 -47.71 -49.45 -35.02
C ASP A 506 -47.96 -49.58 -36.54
N ALA A 507 -47.69 -50.78 -37.11
CA ALA A 507 -48.64 -51.59 -37.92
C ALA A 507 -48.01 -52.44 -39.06
N SER A 508 -48.39 -53.72 -39.08
CA SER A 508 -48.61 -54.63 -40.22
C SER A 508 -47.73 -54.58 -41.50
N ALA A 509 -46.86 -55.60 -41.61
CA ALA A 509 -46.89 -56.67 -42.64
C ALA A 509 -47.02 -56.38 -44.17
N ALA A 510 -46.10 -57.05 -44.89
CA ALA A 510 -46.23 -57.68 -46.22
C ALA A 510 -46.13 -56.84 -47.53
N GLU A 511 -45.02 -57.09 -48.26
CA GLU A 511 -44.87 -57.11 -49.74
C GLU A 511 -45.26 -55.88 -50.59
N LYS A 512 -44.51 -55.42 -51.61
CA LYS A 512 -43.34 -55.91 -52.39
C LYS A 512 -42.66 -54.64 -53.03
N LYS A 513 -41.70 -54.63 -53.98
CA LYS A 513 -41.25 -55.58 -55.03
C LYS A 513 -39.85 -55.17 -55.57
N LYS A 514 -39.14 -56.14 -56.16
CA LYS A 514 -38.17 -56.14 -57.30
C LYS A 514 -37.76 -54.82 -58.00
N THR A 515 -36.52 -54.63 -58.49
CA THR A 515 -35.27 -55.47 -58.57
C THR A 515 -34.05 -54.58 -59.00
N ASP A 516 -32.83 -54.97 -59.44
CA ASP A 516 -32.15 -56.26 -59.85
C ASP A 516 -30.72 -56.40 -59.21
N GLU A 517 -29.63 -56.54 -59.99
CA GLU A 517 -28.29 -57.09 -59.62
C GLU A 517 -27.23 -56.75 -60.72
N PRO A 518 -25.91 -57.14 -60.69
CA PRO A 518 -25.02 -57.66 -59.62
C PRO A 518 -23.52 -57.12 -59.65
N THR A 519 -22.64 -57.67 -58.78
CA THR A 519 -21.17 -57.92 -58.97
C THR A 519 -20.16 -56.73 -59.00
N ALA A 520 -18.89 -56.82 -58.55
CA ALA A 520 -18.16 -57.55 -57.48
C ALA A 520 -16.67 -57.06 -57.46
N ASP A 521 -15.89 -57.35 -56.39
CA ASP A 521 -14.54 -57.98 -56.41
C ASP A 521 -13.69 -57.73 -55.12
N ASP A 522 -12.96 -58.79 -54.71
CA ASP A 522 -11.83 -58.86 -53.74
C ASP A 522 -10.49 -58.97 -54.56
N PRO A 523 -9.23 -59.22 -54.07
CA PRO A 523 -8.76 -59.59 -52.70
C PRO A 523 -7.39 -58.98 -52.20
N ILE A 524 -7.03 -59.18 -50.90
CA ILE A 524 -5.79 -59.77 -50.26
C ILE A 524 -4.36 -59.34 -50.75
N PRO A 525 -3.25 -59.33 -49.94
CA PRO A 525 -2.93 -59.92 -48.61
C PRO A 525 -2.57 -58.85 -47.54
N ASP A 526 -1.81 -58.99 -46.43
CA ASP A 526 -0.93 -60.00 -45.76
C ASP A 526 -1.28 -60.06 -44.23
N GLU A 527 -0.85 -60.94 -43.31
CA GLU A 527 0.40 -61.67 -42.95
C GLU A 527 1.57 -60.77 -42.43
N ASP A 528 2.23 -60.96 -41.28
CA ASP A 528 2.18 -61.84 -40.08
C ASP A 528 3.37 -61.35 -39.16
N LYS A 529 3.69 -61.76 -37.91
CA LYS A 529 3.40 -62.90 -37.02
C LYS A 529 3.82 -62.57 -35.55
N GLU A 530 3.28 -63.32 -34.57
CA GLU A 530 3.82 -63.64 -33.20
C GLU A 530 4.12 -62.47 -32.21
N LYS A 531 3.61 -62.44 -30.96
CA LYS A 531 3.85 -63.30 -29.75
C LYS A 531 5.29 -63.20 -29.19
N THR A 532 5.55 -63.10 -27.88
CA THR A 532 4.86 -63.62 -26.67
C THR A 532 4.79 -62.64 -25.47
N GLU A 533 4.21 -63.11 -24.34
CA GLU A 533 4.06 -62.44 -23.03
C GLU A 533 5.38 -62.16 -22.27
N GLY A 534 5.37 -61.23 -21.30
CA GLY A 534 6.45 -61.00 -20.32
C GLY A 534 6.19 -59.80 -19.39
N ASP A 535 6.29 -60.00 -18.06
CA ASP A 535 5.87 -59.06 -17.01
C ASP A 535 6.93 -58.04 -16.53
N GLU A 536 6.42 -56.98 -15.89
CA GLU A 536 6.98 -56.13 -14.81
C GLU A 536 8.24 -55.22 -14.98
N ALA A 537 8.04 -53.97 -14.51
CA ALA A 537 8.93 -53.13 -13.70
C ALA A 537 10.07 -52.26 -14.31
N ALA A 538 9.79 -50.94 -14.29
CA ALA A 538 10.64 -49.84 -13.75
C ALA A 538 11.81 -49.22 -14.56
N ALA A 539 11.75 -47.87 -14.59
CA ALA A 539 12.83 -46.86 -14.60
C ALA A 539 13.55 -46.44 -15.91
N SER A 540 13.73 -45.11 -16.01
CA SER A 540 14.79 -44.31 -16.68
C SER A 540 15.08 -44.43 -18.19
N GLU A 541 14.74 -43.34 -18.91
CA GLU A 541 15.65 -42.50 -19.73
C GLU A 541 16.37 -43.06 -20.98
N GLU A 542 15.92 -42.58 -22.15
CA GLU A 542 16.71 -41.88 -23.19
C GLU A 542 15.72 -40.83 -23.79
N GLU A 543 15.95 -39.52 -24.02
CA GLU A 543 17.09 -38.61 -24.34
C GLU A 543 16.93 -38.01 -25.76
N ALA A 544 17.34 -36.74 -25.91
CA ALA A 544 17.33 -35.92 -27.13
C ALA A 544 15.94 -35.46 -27.68
N ASP A 545 15.74 -34.23 -28.19
CA ASP A 545 16.70 -33.14 -28.42
C ASP A 545 16.05 -31.73 -28.39
N LYS A 546 16.73 -30.77 -27.71
CA LYS A 546 16.59 -29.29 -27.76
C LYS A 546 15.22 -28.65 -27.40
N GLU A 547 15.15 -27.69 -26.47
CA GLU A 547 15.67 -26.30 -26.52
C GLU A 547 15.06 -25.51 -27.71
N GLN A 548 14.46 -24.34 -27.51
CA GLN A 548 14.97 -23.20 -26.73
C GLN A 548 13.84 -22.39 -26.07
N ALA A 549 14.12 -21.71 -24.95
CA ALA A 549 13.22 -20.78 -24.29
C ALA A 549 13.46 -19.34 -24.75
N ASN A 550 12.49 -18.45 -24.51
CA ASN A 550 12.69 -17.00 -24.48
C ASN A 550 11.74 -16.42 -23.43
N ASP A 551 12.23 -16.29 -22.21
CA ASP A 551 11.68 -15.35 -21.25
C ASP A 551 12.20 -13.95 -21.66
N GLU A 552 11.33 -12.94 -21.66
CA GLU A 552 11.73 -11.53 -21.74
C GLU A 552 11.15 -10.83 -20.53
N GLU A 553 12.04 -10.41 -19.63
CA GLU A 553 11.76 -9.57 -18.48
C GLU A 553 11.78 -8.12 -18.95
N GLU A 554 10.70 -7.36 -18.77
CA GLU A 554 10.71 -5.90 -18.93
C GLU A 554 11.00 -5.26 -17.57
N GLU A 555 12.24 -4.80 -17.38
CA GLU A 555 12.65 -3.94 -16.27
C GLU A 555 12.31 -2.48 -16.63
N GLU A 556 11.35 -1.86 -15.92
CA GLU A 556 11.08 -0.41 -16.04
C GLU A 556 12.02 0.38 -15.10
N GLU A 557 13.13 0.87 -15.65
CA GLU A 557 13.98 1.89 -15.00
C GLU A 557 13.40 3.30 -15.28
N GLU A 558 12.77 3.93 -14.28
CA GLU A 558 12.50 5.37 -14.30
C GLU A 558 13.75 6.13 -13.79
N GLU A 559 14.51 6.76 -14.69
CA GLU A 559 15.53 7.76 -14.32
C GLU A 559 14.90 9.17 -14.25
N ASP A 560 14.92 9.77 -13.05
CA ASP A 560 14.61 11.20 -12.87
C ASP A 560 15.64 12.09 -13.59
N ALA A 561 15.17 13.10 -14.32
CA ALA A 561 16.00 14.14 -14.91
C ALA A 561 15.53 15.53 -14.44
N GLU A 562 16.22 16.09 -13.46
CA GLU A 562 16.05 17.49 -13.03
C GLU A 562 16.66 18.43 -14.10
N ASP A 563 15.93 19.49 -14.48
CA ASP A 563 16.41 20.53 -15.40
C ASP A 563 16.23 21.89 -14.70
N ASP A 564 17.33 22.44 -14.17
CA ASP A 564 17.36 23.67 -13.38
C ASP A 564 17.10 24.92 -14.25
N ALA A 565 16.13 25.75 -13.85
CA ALA A 565 15.90 27.07 -14.43
C ALA A 565 15.50 28.08 -13.35
N GLU A 566 16.47 28.87 -12.90
CA GLU A 566 16.26 30.00 -11.98
C GLU A 566 15.45 31.13 -12.63
N GLU A 567 14.40 31.64 -11.96
CA GLU A 567 14.11 33.09 -11.96
C GLU A 567 13.47 33.50 -10.61
N GLU A 568 13.83 34.68 -10.12
CA GLU A 568 13.59 35.12 -8.73
C GLU A 568 12.29 35.94 -8.52
N ASP A 569 11.88 35.99 -7.25
CA ASP A 569 11.14 37.05 -6.53
C ASP A 569 9.60 37.07 -6.37
N GLU A 570 9.24 36.83 -5.09
CA GLU A 570 8.30 37.60 -4.24
C GLU A 570 6.81 37.79 -4.62
N LYS A 571 5.95 37.03 -3.89
CA LYS A 571 4.88 37.53 -2.97
C LYS A 571 3.80 38.50 -3.52
N LEU A 572 2.51 38.34 -3.20
CA LEU A 572 1.96 38.18 -1.83
C LEU A 572 0.50 37.67 -1.85
N ASP A 573 -0.02 37.31 -0.68
CA ASP A 573 -1.31 36.65 -0.46
C ASP A 573 -2.59 37.47 -0.71
N SER A 574 -3.64 36.74 -1.09
CA SER A 574 -5.05 36.89 -0.66
C SER A 574 -5.88 38.13 -1.06
N GLU A 575 -7.18 37.89 -1.28
CA GLU A 575 -8.21 38.47 -0.39
C GLU A 575 -9.48 37.60 -0.40
N ASP A 576 -10.03 37.30 0.79
CA ASP A 576 -11.44 36.87 0.92
C ASP A 576 -12.30 38.09 1.25
N THR A 577 -13.54 38.03 0.81
CA THR A 577 -14.62 39.01 0.89
C THR A 577 -14.62 39.92 2.14
N SER A 578 -14.72 41.26 1.93
CA SER A 578 -16.04 41.93 2.00
C SER A 578 -16.04 43.48 2.09
N THR A 579 -17.06 44.07 1.46
CA THR A 579 -17.69 45.38 1.77
C THR A 579 -16.91 46.72 1.76
N ARG A 580 -17.29 47.57 0.79
CA ARG A 580 -17.60 49.03 0.93
C ARG A 580 -16.59 49.89 1.74
N THR A 581 -15.94 50.90 1.15
CA THR A 581 -16.56 52.20 0.81
C THR A 581 -15.52 53.16 0.20
N SER A 582 -15.79 53.78 -0.96
CA SER A 582 -14.93 54.85 -1.52
C SER A 582 -15.00 56.15 -0.70
N PRO A 583 -13.90 56.92 -0.55
CA PRO A 583 -13.83 58.14 -1.37
C PRO A 583 -12.42 58.69 -1.74
N ARG A 584 -12.30 59.19 -2.97
CA ARG A 584 -11.45 60.34 -3.40
C ARG A 584 -9.97 60.36 -2.99
N LEU A 585 -9.11 59.84 -3.87
CA LEU A 585 -7.72 60.29 -3.95
C LEU A 585 -7.61 61.75 -4.44
N ARG A 586 -6.55 62.44 -4.00
CA ARG A 586 -6.34 63.89 -4.18
C ARG A 586 -5.01 64.14 -4.89
N LYS A 587 -5.03 64.72 -6.10
CA LYS A 587 -3.81 65.07 -6.85
C LYS A 587 -2.88 65.99 -6.03
N SER A 588 -1.65 65.55 -5.82
CA SER A 588 -0.47 66.40 -5.69
C SER A 588 0.18 66.62 -7.06
N ARG A 589 1.32 67.32 -7.11
CA ARG A 589 1.78 68.05 -8.30
C ARG A 589 3.25 67.73 -8.59
N LYS A 590 3.64 67.78 -9.87
CA LYS A 590 5.05 67.85 -10.31
C LYS A 590 5.80 68.95 -9.56
N ASP A 591 7.09 68.72 -9.32
CA ASP A 591 8.11 69.32 -10.19
C ASP A 591 9.03 68.19 -10.73
#